data_AF-M2W1Z4-F1
#
_entry.id   AF-M2W1Z4-F1
#
_cell.length_a   1.000
_cell.length_b   1.000
_cell.length_c   1.000
_cell.angle_alpha   90.00
_cell.angle_beta   90.00
_cell.angle_gamma   90.00
#
_symmetry.space_group_name_H-M   'P 1'
#
loop_
_entity.id
_entity.type
_entity.pdbx_description
1 polymer ?
#
loop_
_entity_poly.entity_id
_entity_poly.type
_entity_poly.pdbx_seq_one_letter_code
_entity_poly.pdbx_strand_id
1 'polypeptide(L)'
;MAKSAWKKQKAESNESSVCGLAMNGLPVGEDLLPKACWESAQEFLCAFPQGAYTTMLTAKNMHSIIALNRHLNRLASSLQALREQQQVVVDDSRDFDCTVSSLRESVILTIREAIFCLEKKLHSFMKQNAKDYAVCVVVLVPLKGRQVVARASSVQWNYPSQHILQCVYFSRQCPGAKDSLWVQQRLPLYYTHIDKNKEHPKELLLVAENNTCLEGSTTNFFVVYSQGYVKTAGNGVLGGIAAQFVEKACQLLHIPLLYDAPGLHDIEDWKEVFITNCIKVVEPVQSIYLPSTMQQRQVNFSIPHYSWTWKIREKVLELMLGETYDVYSDADTFGRKQRLWNHFLQLQS
;
A
#
# COMPACT_ATOMS: atom_id res chain seq x y z
N MET A 1 -23.43 2.97 -16.32
CA MET A 1 -22.98 1.56 -16.38
C MET A 1 -21.51 1.35 -15.94
N ALA A 2 -20.59 2.31 -16.12
CA ALA A 2 -19.21 2.24 -15.58
C ALA A 2 -19.10 2.19 -14.04
N LYS A 3 -20.12 2.70 -13.32
CA LYS A 3 -20.16 2.73 -11.85
C LYS A 3 -20.40 1.36 -11.18
N SER A 4 -20.94 0.34 -11.88
CA SER A 4 -21.39 -0.90 -11.21
C SER A 4 -20.29 -1.94 -11.01
N ALA A 5 -19.39 -2.14 -11.97
CA ALA A 5 -18.22 -3.01 -11.82
C ALA A 5 -17.21 -2.43 -10.79
N TRP A 6 -17.08 -1.11 -10.77
CA TRP A 6 -16.20 -0.39 -9.83
C TRP A 6 -16.74 -0.34 -8.39
N LYS A 7 -18.07 -0.31 -8.20
CA LYS A 7 -18.70 -0.47 -6.88
C LYS A 7 -18.39 -1.84 -6.25
N LYS A 8 -18.12 -2.88 -7.03
CA LYS A 8 -17.71 -4.20 -6.53
C LYS A 8 -16.26 -4.20 -6.01
N GLN A 9 -15.32 -3.57 -6.71
CA GLN A 9 -13.96 -3.39 -6.19
C GLN A 9 -13.93 -2.51 -4.92
N LYS A 10 -14.84 -1.53 -4.83
CA LYS A 10 -15.07 -0.72 -3.62
C LYS A 10 -15.66 -1.52 -2.45
N ALA A 11 -16.33 -2.63 -2.72
CA ALA A 11 -16.81 -3.57 -1.70
C ALA A 11 -15.73 -4.59 -1.28
N GLU A 12 -14.65 -4.73 -2.07
CA GLU A 12 -13.54 -5.67 -1.82
C GLU A 12 -12.28 -4.97 -1.29
N SER A 13 -12.18 -3.65 -1.37
CA SER A 13 -11.33 -2.92 -0.44
C SER A 13 -11.97 -3.08 0.93
N ASN A 14 -11.36 -3.88 1.81
CA ASN A 14 -11.75 -4.04 3.22
C ASN A 14 -11.70 -2.72 4.04
N GLU A 15 -11.66 -1.56 3.37
CA GLU A 15 -11.69 -0.22 3.94
C GLU A 15 -13.12 0.20 4.27
N SER A 16 -13.34 0.72 5.48
CA SER A 16 -14.62 1.35 5.81
C SER A 16 -14.78 2.69 5.07
N SER A 17 -16.04 3.08 4.86
CA SER A 17 -16.40 4.42 4.35
C SER A 17 -16.14 5.54 5.37
N VAL A 18 -15.84 5.18 6.62
CA VAL A 18 -15.49 6.13 7.67
C VAL A 18 -13.98 6.38 7.62
N CYS A 19 -13.60 7.63 7.39
CA CYS A 19 -12.19 8.04 7.39
C CYS A 19 -11.96 9.34 8.18
N GLY A 20 -10.72 9.51 8.62
CA GLY A 20 -10.16 10.78 9.08
C GLY A 20 -9.23 11.36 8.03
N LEU A 21 -9.33 12.67 7.79
CA LEU A 21 -8.48 13.40 6.85
C LEU A 21 -7.77 14.54 7.58
N ALA A 22 -6.49 14.70 7.28
CA ALA A 22 -5.69 15.81 7.77
C ALA A 22 -4.79 16.37 6.67
N MET A 23 -4.46 17.66 6.81
CA MET A 23 -3.58 18.40 5.94
C MET A 23 -2.68 19.29 6.79
N ASN A 24 -1.36 19.16 6.64
CA ASN A 24 -0.36 19.93 7.39
C ASN A 24 -0.57 19.88 8.92
N GLY A 25 -0.93 18.72 9.45
CA GLY A 25 -1.19 18.53 10.88
C GLY A 25 -2.52 19.10 11.38
N LEU A 26 -3.41 19.55 10.50
CA LEU A 26 -4.74 20.08 10.85
C LEU A 26 -5.85 19.21 10.26
N PRO A 27 -7.01 19.11 10.94
CA PRO A 27 -8.15 18.37 10.40
C PRO A 27 -8.70 19.06 9.15
N VAL A 28 -9.14 18.26 8.17
CA VAL A 28 -9.82 18.77 6.97
C VAL A 28 -11.34 18.70 7.16
N GLY A 29 -12.05 19.79 6.88
CA GLY A 29 -13.52 19.83 6.88
C GLY A 29 -14.12 19.08 5.69
N GLU A 30 -15.31 18.49 5.87
CA GLU A 30 -16.00 17.73 4.81
C GLU A 30 -16.44 18.60 3.62
N ASP A 31 -16.51 19.90 3.81
CA ASP A 31 -16.80 20.94 2.82
C ASP A 31 -15.59 21.32 1.94
N LEU A 32 -14.37 21.04 2.39
CA LEU A 32 -13.15 21.46 1.69
C LEU A 32 -12.70 20.49 0.59
N LEU A 33 -13.19 19.25 0.59
CA LEU A 33 -12.80 18.22 -0.37
C LEU A 33 -14.02 17.53 -1.00
N PRO A 34 -13.92 17.08 -2.25
CA PRO A 34 -14.97 16.28 -2.87
C PRO A 34 -15.35 15.07 -2.01
N LYS A 35 -16.65 14.78 -1.90
CA LYS A 35 -17.18 13.63 -1.15
C LYS A 35 -16.44 12.31 -1.45
N ALA A 36 -16.05 12.11 -2.71
CA ALA A 36 -15.32 10.90 -3.13
C ALA A 36 -14.00 10.66 -2.36
N CYS A 37 -13.30 11.72 -1.92
CA CYS A 37 -12.07 11.62 -1.13
C CYS A 37 -12.28 10.91 0.20
N TRP A 38 -13.48 11.01 0.75
CA TRP A 38 -13.86 10.38 2.00
C TRP A 38 -14.18 8.90 1.82
N GLU A 39 -14.54 8.51 0.60
CA GLU A 39 -15.05 7.17 0.31
C GLU A 39 -13.97 6.15 -0.05
N SER A 40 -12.79 6.56 -0.55
CA SER A 40 -11.70 5.62 -0.83
C SER A 40 -10.32 6.30 -0.91
N ALA A 41 -9.26 5.53 -0.61
CA ALA A 41 -7.88 5.97 -0.77
C ALA A 41 -7.52 6.38 -2.22
N GLN A 42 -8.10 5.71 -3.20
CA GLN A 42 -7.88 6.01 -4.62
C GLN A 42 -8.42 7.41 -4.98
N GLU A 43 -9.69 7.68 -4.65
CA GLU A 43 -10.31 8.98 -4.93
C GLU A 43 -9.61 10.10 -4.17
N PHE A 44 -9.18 9.84 -2.93
CA PHE A 44 -8.32 10.74 -2.17
C PHE A 44 -7.03 11.08 -2.93
N LEU A 45 -6.26 10.08 -3.39
CA LEU A 45 -5.01 10.33 -4.13
C LEU A 45 -5.24 11.07 -5.45
N CYS A 46 -6.38 10.83 -6.13
CA CYS A 46 -6.73 11.51 -7.38
C CYS A 46 -7.17 12.96 -7.19
N ALA A 47 -7.56 13.37 -5.99
CA ALA A 47 -8.06 14.72 -5.72
C ALA A 47 -6.96 15.76 -5.50
N PHE A 48 -5.70 15.33 -5.38
CA PHE A 48 -4.55 16.19 -5.17
C PHE A 48 -3.64 16.19 -6.40
N PRO A 49 -2.79 17.23 -6.55
CA PRO A 49 -1.73 17.21 -7.55
C PRO A 49 -0.84 15.98 -7.42
N GLN A 50 -0.18 15.61 -8.51
CA GLN A 50 0.79 14.52 -8.51
C GLN A 50 1.83 14.68 -7.41
N GLY A 51 2.23 13.57 -6.81
CA GLY A 51 3.19 13.54 -5.73
C GLY A 51 3.64 12.14 -5.35
N ALA A 52 4.57 12.10 -4.40
CA ALA A 52 4.98 10.86 -3.75
C ALA A 52 3.97 10.48 -2.68
N TYR A 53 3.51 9.24 -2.70
CA TYR A 53 2.60 8.74 -1.66
C TYR A 53 3.10 7.46 -1.02
N THR A 54 2.58 7.16 0.15
CA THR A 54 2.90 5.95 0.91
C THR A 54 1.65 5.45 1.63
N THR A 55 1.57 4.15 1.85
CA THR A 55 0.48 3.51 2.58
C THR A 55 1.10 2.68 3.69
N MET A 56 0.64 2.86 4.92
CA MET A 56 1.18 2.24 6.14
C MET A 56 0.05 1.71 7.03
N LEU A 57 0.37 0.75 7.89
CA LEU A 57 -0.56 0.24 8.90
C LEU A 57 -0.16 0.72 10.29
N THR A 58 -1.16 0.96 11.12
CA THR A 58 -0.95 1.15 12.55
C THR A 58 -0.76 -0.18 13.29
N ALA A 59 -0.06 -0.14 14.42
CA ALA A 59 0.03 -1.20 15.41
C ALA A 59 -0.25 -0.65 16.82
N LYS A 60 -0.28 -1.54 17.82
CA LYS A 60 -0.41 -1.19 19.26
C LYS A 60 -1.57 -0.21 19.52
N ASN A 61 -2.78 -0.59 19.11
CA ASN A 61 -4.00 0.22 19.28
C ASN A 61 -3.90 1.64 18.67
N MET A 62 -3.35 1.76 17.46
CA MET A 62 -3.21 3.03 16.73
C MET A 62 -2.16 4.00 17.31
N HIS A 63 -1.39 3.59 18.32
CA HIS A 63 -0.32 4.41 18.90
C HIS A 63 0.99 4.32 18.11
N SER A 64 1.13 3.30 17.27
CA SER A 64 2.37 3.12 16.51
C SER A 64 2.10 2.90 15.04
N ILE A 65 3.09 3.23 14.22
CA ILE A 65 3.11 2.95 12.79
C ILE A 65 4.15 1.86 12.51
N ILE A 66 3.76 0.83 11.76
CA ILE A 66 4.68 -0.21 11.29
C ILE A 66 5.66 0.41 10.29
N ALA A 67 6.96 0.17 10.50
CA ALA A 67 8.06 0.54 9.62
C ALA A 67 8.11 2.03 9.21
N LEU A 68 7.72 2.95 10.11
CA LEU A 68 7.59 4.39 9.79
C LEU A 68 8.83 4.98 9.09
N ASN A 69 10.03 4.65 9.57
CA ASN A 69 11.26 5.17 8.96
C ASN A 69 11.43 4.71 7.51
N ARG A 70 11.04 3.47 7.17
CA ARG A 70 11.03 2.99 5.78
C ARG A 70 10.01 3.76 4.93
N HIS A 71 8.85 4.06 5.50
CA HIS A 71 7.82 4.86 4.82
C HIS A 71 8.28 6.29 4.55
N LEU A 72 8.98 6.93 5.48
CA LEU A 72 9.56 8.26 5.31
C LEU A 72 10.67 8.26 4.26
N ASN A 73 11.59 7.29 4.31
CA ASN A 73 12.62 7.10 3.29
C ASN A 73 11.99 6.94 1.89
N ARG A 74 10.93 6.13 1.77
CA ARG A 74 10.21 5.93 0.51
C ARG A 74 9.54 7.21 0.00
N LEU A 75 8.95 8.00 0.88
CA LEU A 75 8.35 9.29 0.49
C LEU A 75 9.43 10.23 -0.06
N ALA A 76 10.53 10.39 0.68
CA ALA A 76 11.68 11.21 0.31
C ALA A 76 12.26 10.79 -1.06
N SER A 77 12.59 9.51 -1.23
CA SER A 77 13.18 9.00 -2.47
C SER A 77 12.22 9.05 -3.65
N SER A 78 10.93 8.77 -3.45
CA SER A 78 9.92 8.88 -4.51
C SER A 78 9.73 10.34 -4.93
N LEU A 79 9.72 11.27 -3.98
CA LEU A 79 9.58 12.70 -4.28
C LEU A 79 10.77 13.20 -5.10
N GLN A 80 11.99 12.79 -4.72
CA GLN A 80 13.20 13.08 -5.47
C GLN A 80 13.14 12.53 -6.90
N ALA A 81 12.91 11.23 -7.05
CA ALA A 81 12.90 10.58 -8.36
C ALA A 81 11.86 11.18 -9.32
N LEU A 82 10.67 11.52 -8.81
CA LEU A 82 9.61 12.13 -9.61
C LEU A 82 9.96 13.56 -10.05
N ARG A 83 10.59 14.35 -9.16
CA ARG A 83 11.03 15.71 -9.50
C ARG A 83 12.15 15.70 -10.53
N GLU A 84 13.12 14.79 -10.39
CA GLU A 84 14.21 14.60 -11.34
C GLU A 84 13.68 14.20 -12.72
N GLN A 85 12.78 13.22 -12.79
CA GLN A 85 12.20 12.77 -14.05
C GLN A 85 11.40 13.86 -14.77
N GLN A 86 10.67 14.68 -14.02
CA GLN A 86 9.82 15.74 -14.59
C GLN A 86 10.53 17.09 -14.71
N GLN A 87 11.81 17.18 -14.35
CA GLN A 87 12.58 18.42 -14.33
C GLN A 87 11.86 19.53 -13.56
N VAL A 88 11.26 19.18 -12.43
CA VAL A 88 10.50 20.13 -11.60
C VAL A 88 11.49 21.12 -11.00
N VAL A 89 11.33 22.41 -11.31
CA VAL A 89 12.06 23.48 -10.64
C VAL A 89 11.56 23.58 -9.19
N VAL A 90 12.46 23.32 -8.24
CA VAL A 90 12.21 23.40 -6.79
C VAL A 90 12.54 24.80 -6.31
N ASP A 91 11.66 25.37 -5.49
CA ASP A 91 11.92 26.58 -4.74
C ASP A 91 12.10 26.22 -3.26
N ASP A 92 13.33 26.28 -2.77
CA ASP A 92 13.69 25.89 -1.40
C ASP A 92 12.87 26.63 -0.32
N SER A 93 12.35 27.82 -0.63
CA SER A 93 11.51 28.59 0.29
C SER A 93 10.07 28.09 0.37
N ARG A 94 9.56 27.44 -0.68
CA ARG A 94 8.14 27.05 -0.84
C ARG A 94 7.90 25.55 -0.90
N ASP A 95 8.94 24.78 -1.19
CA ASP A 95 8.86 23.33 -1.37
C ASP A 95 9.57 22.61 -0.23
N PHE A 96 9.22 21.33 0.01
CA PHE A 96 10.05 20.45 0.84
C PHE A 96 11.36 20.15 0.12
N ASP A 97 12.48 20.10 0.85
CA ASP A 97 13.65 19.36 0.37
C ASP A 97 13.30 17.85 0.37
N CYS A 98 13.87 17.06 -0.53
CA CYS A 98 13.51 15.64 -0.66
C CYS A 98 14.16 14.75 0.43
N THR A 99 14.45 15.29 1.62
CA THR A 99 15.08 14.54 2.71
C THR A 99 14.06 14.02 3.72
N VAL A 100 14.42 12.97 4.47
CA VAL A 100 13.58 12.49 5.57
C VAL A 100 13.43 13.54 6.66
N SER A 101 14.50 14.27 6.97
CA SER A 101 14.52 15.25 8.06
C SER A 101 13.50 16.36 7.87
N SER A 102 13.34 16.88 6.65
CA SER A 102 12.36 17.93 6.37
C SER A 102 10.91 17.43 6.35
N LEU A 103 10.68 16.20 5.87
CA LEU A 103 9.35 15.62 5.78
C LEU A 103 8.82 15.12 7.14
N ARG A 104 9.73 14.66 8.02
CA ARG A 104 9.38 13.85 9.20
C ARG A 104 8.32 14.50 10.09
N GLU A 105 8.52 15.75 10.49
CA GLU A 105 7.63 16.43 11.42
C GLU A 105 6.25 16.63 10.81
N SER A 106 6.17 17.23 9.62
CA SER A 106 4.89 17.48 8.93
C SER A 106 4.13 16.18 8.63
N VAL A 107 4.84 15.11 8.25
CA VAL A 107 4.24 13.79 8.02
C VAL A 107 3.70 13.20 9.32
N ILE A 108 4.47 13.19 10.41
CA ILE A 108 4.02 12.63 11.70
C ILE A 108 2.83 13.42 12.24
N LEU A 109 2.87 14.76 12.22
CA LEU A 109 1.75 15.59 12.67
C LEU A 109 0.48 15.33 11.85
N THR A 110 0.61 15.21 10.52
CA THR A 110 -0.54 14.95 9.65
C THR A 110 -1.10 13.54 9.86
N ILE A 111 -0.25 12.52 10.05
CA ILE A 111 -0.68 11.16 10.40
C ILE A 111 -1.46 11.15 11.73
N ARG A 112 -0.91 11.79 12.77
CA ARG A 112 -1.54 11.87 14.10
C ARG A 112 -2.94 12.45 14.02
N GLU A 113 -3.09 13.55 13.29
CA GLU A 113 -4.37 14.24 13.18
C GLU A 113 -5.37 13.41 12.37
N ALA A 114 -4.95 12.78 11.27
CA ALA A 114 -5.84 11.90 10.50
C ALA A 114 -6.34 10.71 11.33
N ILE A 115 -5.47 10.06 12.11
CA ILE A 115 -5.85 8.98 13.04
C ILE A 115 -6.82 9.51 14.10
N PHE A 116 -6.52 10.66 14.70
CA PHE A 116 -7.39 11.26 15.72
C PHE A 116 -8.79 11.60 15.18
N CYS A 117 -8.89 12.13 13.96
CA CYS A 117 -10.17 12.37 13.29
C CYS A 117 -10.95 11.06 13.09
N LEU A 118 -10.27 9.98 12.71
CA LEU A 118 -10.89 8.66 12.55
C LEU A 118 -11.38 8.10 13.90
N GLU A 119 -10.56 8.17 14.93
CA GLU A 119 -10.87 7.67 16.29
C GLU A 119 -12.15 8.32 16.85
N LYS A 120 -12.33 9.64 16.64
CA LYS A 120 -13.55 10.35 17.04
C LYS A 120 -14.80 9.77 16.38
N LYS A 121 -14.72 9.36 15.12
CA LYS A 121 -15.84 8.80 14.35
C LYS A 121 -16.10 7.32 14.71
N LEU A 122 -15.07 6.59 15.13
CA LEU A 122 -15.13 5.15 15.40
C LEU A 122 -15.26 4.76 16.89
N HIS A 123 -15.47 5.72 17.79
CA HIS A 123 -15.30 5.56 19.24
C HIS A 123 -16.02 4.33 19.86
N SER A 124 -17.21 3.96 19.34
CA SER A 124 -17.94 2.76 19.79
C SER A 124 -17.60 1.49 18.98
N PHE A 125 -17.38 1.61 17.67
CA PHE A 125 -17.18 0.48 16.75
C PHE A 125 -15.82 -0.21 16.93
N MET A 126 -14.73 0.56 17.04
CA MET A 126 -13.38 0.01 17.17
C MET A 126 -13.15 -0.65 18.54
N LYS A 127 -13.81 -0.16 19.60
CA LYS A 127 -13.71 -0.79 20.94
C LYS A 127 -14.21 -2.23 20.95
N GLN A 128 -15.20 -2.56 20.11
CA GLN A 128 -15.81 -3.90 20.06
C GLN A 128 -15.09 -4.85 19.09
N ASN A 129 -14.41 -4.33 18.05
CA ASN A 129 -13.84 -5.13 16.96
C ASN A 129 -12.31 -4.95 16.78
N ALA A 130 -11.60 -4.43 17.78
CA ALA A 130 -10.19 -4.04 17.68
C ALA A 130 -9.21 -5.14 17.21
N LYS A 131 -9.58 -6.42 17.34
CA LYS A 131 -8.71 -7.55 16.97
C LYS A 131 -8.71 -7.85 15.47
N ASP A 132 -9.76 -7.47 14.75
CA ASP A 132 -9.96 -7.84 13.35
C ASP A 132 -9.61 -6.70 12.37
N TYR A 133 -9.34 -5.51 12.91
CA TYR A 133 -9.12 -4.29 12.14
C TYR A 133 -7.83 -3.58 12.53
N ALA A 134 -7.09 -3.12 11.52
CA ALA A 134 -6.00 -2.15 11.66
C ALA A 134 -6.45 -0.79 11.09
N VAL A 135 -5.71 0.27 11.37
CA VAL A 135 -5.87 1.54 10.65
C VAL A 135 -4.83 1.61 9.54
N CYS A 136 -5.32 1.79 8.32
CA CYS A 136 -4.52 2.11 7.15
C CYS A 136 -4.39 3.62 7.06
N VAL A 137 -3.16 4.11 6.92
CA VAL A 137 -2.88 5.53 6.69
C VAL A 137 -2.22 5.70 5.32
N VAL A 138 -2.84 6.52 4.48
CA VAL A 138 -2.31 6.94 3.17
C VAL A 138 -1.82 8.36 3.31
N VAL A 139 -0.54 8.61 3.02
CA VAL A 139 0.06 9.94 3.06
C VAL A 139 0.55 10.30 1.66
N LEU A 140 0.29 11.53 1.24
CA LEU A 140 0.74 12.09 -0.03
C LEU A 140 1.47 13.42 0.22
N VAL A 141 2.60 13.58 -0.47
CA VAL A 141 3.38 14.82 -0.56
C VAL A 141 3.43 15.22 -2.04
N PRO A 142 2.72 16.29 -2.45
CA PRO A 142 2.74 16.78 -3.82
C PRO A 142 4.16 17.16 -4.29
N LEU A 143 4.39 17.15 -5.61
CA LEU A 143 5.70 17.52 -6.17
C LEU A 143 6.09 18.98 -5.87
N LYS A 144 5.11 19.85 -5.64
CA LYS A 144 5.30 21.28 -5.30
C LYS A 144 4.54 21.64 -4.02
N GLY A 145 5.06 22.63 -3.32
CA GLY A 145 4.56 23.10 -2.03
C GLY A 145 5.11 22.29 -0.86
N ARG A 146 4.78 22.78 0.34
CA ARG A 146 5.02 22.11 1.63
C ARG A 146 3.77 21.42 2.18
N GLN A 147 2.88 21.01 1.28
CA GLN A 147 1.65 20.35 1.68
C GLN A 147 1.91 18.87 1.98
N VAL A 148 1.39 18.38 3.10
CA VAL A 148 1.27 16.96 3.40
C VAL A 148 -0.19 16.68 3.68
N VAL A 149 -0.74 15.66 3.02
CA VAL A 149 -2.12 15.21 3.25
C VAL A 149 -2.13 13.76 3.67
N ALA A 150 -2.99 13.42 4.62
CA ALA A 150 -3.15 12.05 5.10
C ALA A 150 -4.63 11.66 5.19
N ARG A 151 -4.88 10.39 4.85
CA ARG A 151 -6.15 9.70 5.06
C ARG A 151 -5.96 8.49 5.94
N ALA A 152 -6.70 8.41 7.04
CA ALA A 152 -6.78 7.24 7.90
C ALA A 152 -8.14 6.56 7.73
N SER A 153 -8.16 5.25 7.53
CA SER A 153 -9.38 4.42 7.47
C SER A 153 -9.15 3.09 8.17
N SER A 154 -10.21 2.50 8.72
CA SER A 154 -10.12 1.12 9.23
C SER A 154 -10.05 0.14 8.06
N VAL A 155 -9.22 -0.90 8.21
CA VAL A 155 -9.09 -2.01 7.28
C VAL A 155 -9.18 -3.32 8.03
N GLN A 156 -9.91 -4.29 7.50
CA GLN A 156 -9.84 -5.64 8.03
C GLN A 156 -8.43 -6.20 7.77
N TRP A 157 -7.74 -6.64 8.82
CA TRP A 157 -6.35 -7.05 8.75
C TRP A 157 -6.19 -8.54 9.04
N ASN A 158 -5.22 -9.17 8.39
CA ASN A 158 -4.85 -10.57 8.57
C ASN A 158 -5.88 -11.63 8.14
N TYR A 159 -6.72 -11.33 7.13
CA TYR A 159 -7.57 -12.32 6.48
C TYR A 159 -7.05 -12.59 5.07
N PRO A 160 -6.17 -13.59 4.89
CA PRO A 160 -5.63 -13.91 3.58
C PRO A 160 -6.75 -14.31 2.63
N SER A 161 -6.71 -13.76 1.42
CA SER A 161 -7.67 -14.09 0.37
C SER A 161 -6.93 -14.72 -0.82
N GLN A 162 -7.61 -15.60 -1.53
CA GLN A 162 -7.10 -16.11 -2.78
C GLN A 162 -7.21 -15.03 -3.87
N HIS A 163 -6.11 -14.82 -4.58
CA HIS A 163 -6.01 -13.82 -5.64
C HIS A 163 -5.98 -14.46 -7.03
N ILE A 164 -6.72 -13.84 -7.96
CA ILE A 164 -6.69 -14.15 -9.38
C ILE A 164 -6.05 -12.95 -10.08
N LEU A 165 -5.01 -13.18 -10.86
CA LEU A 165 -4.28 -12.13 -11.58
C LEU A 165 -4.58 -12.17 -13.08
N GLN A 166 -4.61 -10.99 -13.71
CA GLN A 166 -4.65 -10.86 -15.16
C GLN A 166 -3.35 -10.24 -15.67
N CYS A 167 -2.61 -10.97 -16.50
CA CYS A 167 -1.40 -10.43 -17.14
C CYS A 167 -1.76 -9.30 -18.10
N VAL A 168 -0.99 -8.21 -18.05
CA VAL A 168 -1.07 -7.06 -18.95
C VAL A 168 0.35 -6.61 -19.30
N TYR A 169 0.63 -6.45 -20.60
CA TYR A 169 1.88 -5.85 -21.03
C TYR A 169 1.89 -4.36 -20.74
N PHE A 170 2.67 -3.95 -19.74
CA PHE A 170 2.76 -2.56 -19.34
C PHE A 170 4.00 -2.33 -18.48
N SER A 171 4.76 -1.28 -18.79
CA SER A 171 5.88 -0.81 -17.96
C SER A 171 5.57 0.59 -17.43
N ARG A 172 5.77 0.80 -16.13
CA ARG A 172 5.59 2.11 -15.50
C ARG A 172 6.70 3.06 -15.94
N GLN A 173 6.38 4.35 -16.06
CA GLN A 173 7.38 5.36 -16.43
C GLN A 173 8.43 5.59 -15.32
N CYS A 174 7.99 5.61 -14.05
CA CYS A 174 8.85 5.74 -12.86
C CYS A 174 8.63 4.56 -11.90
N PRO A 175 9.07 3.34 -12.25
CA PRO A 175 8.71 2.16 -11.48
C PRO A 175 9.25 2.21 -10.04
N GLY A 176 10.43 2.80 -9.85
CA GLY A 176 11.09 2.95 -8.54
C GLY A 176 10.43 3.97 -7.60
N ALA A 177 9.57 4.86 -8.10
CA ALA A 177 8.86 5.84 -7.27
C ALA A 177 7.42 5.40 -6.99
N LYS A 178 6.93 5.69 -5.79
CA LYS A 178 5.52 5.49 -5.43
C LYS A 178 4.70 6.73 -5.81
N ASP A 179 4.43 6.83 -7.10
CA ASP A 179 3.77 7.95 -7.76
C ASP A 179 2.23 7.91 -7.62
N SER A 180 1.61 9.00 -7.15
CA SER A 180 0.15 9.08 -7.07
C SER A 180 -0.53 9.06 -8.45
N LEU A 181 0.16 9.50 -9.52
CA LEU A 181 -0.37 9.44 -10.88
C LEU A 181 -0.61 8.00 -11.36
N TRP A 182 0.15 7.03 -10.84
CA TRP A 182 -0.05 5.61 -11.16
C TRP A 182 -1.48 5.13 -10.85
N VAL A 183 -2.11 5.70 -9.82
CA VAL A 183 -3.50 5.37 -9.46
C VAL A 183 -4.47 5.69 -10.59
N GLN A 184 -4.22 6.78 -11.32
CA GLN A 184 -5.03 7.18 -12.48
C GLN A 184 -4.64 6.36 -13.72
N GLN A 185 -3.35 6.18 -13.97
CA GLN A 185 -2.83 5.48 -15.15
C GLN A 185 -3.25 4.02 -15.23
N ARG A 186 -3.37 3.33 -14.09
CA ARG A 186 -3.78 1.93 -14.08
C ARG A 186 -5.27 1.72 -14.38
N LEU A 187 -6.14 2.72 -14.16
CA LEU A 187 -7.59 2.55 -14.31
C LEU A 187 -8.01 2.14 -15.73
N PRO A 188 -7.52 2.79 -16.80
CA PRO A 188 -7.73 2.32 -18.18
C PRO A 188 -7.33 0.85 -18.39
N LEU A 189 -6.25 0.38 -17.76
CA LEU A 189 -5.79 -1.00 -17.90
C LEU A 189 -6.83 -1.99 -17.33
N TYR A 190 -7.41 -1.67 -16.17
CA TYR A 190 -8.50 -2.45 -15.60
C TYR A 190 -9.70 -2.51 -16.55
N TYR A 191 -10.07 -1.39 -17.17
CA TYR A 191 -11.22 -1.35 -18.09
C TYR A 191 -11.01 -2.14 -19.38
N THR A 192 -9.78 -2.18 -19.89
CA THR A 192 -9.45 -2.85 -21.15
C THR A 192 -9.22 -4.35 -20.98
N HIS A 193 -8.62 -4.77 -19.85
CA HIS A 193 -8.13 -6.14 -19.70
C HIS A 193 -8.95 -7.02 -18.77
N ILE A 194 -9.85 -6.45 -17.96
CA ILE A 194 -10.73 -7.25 -17.11
C ILE A 194 -12.03 -7.55 -17.84
N ASP A 195 -12.17 -8.82 -18.23
CA ASP A 195 -13.42 -9.35 -18.74
C ASP A 195 -14.49 -9.33 -17.63
N LYS A 196 -15.57 -8.59 -17.88
CA LYS A 196 -16.68 -8.44 -16.93
C LYS A 196 -17.51 -9.71 -16.77
N ASN A 197 -17.36 -10.68 -17.67
CA ASN A 197 -18.11 -11.92 -17.69
C ASN A 197 -17.35 -13.09 -17.04
N LYS A 198 -16.09 -12.88 -16.62
CA LYS A 198 -15.28 -13.86 -15.90
C LYS A 198 -15.25 -13.55 -14.41
N GLU A 199 -14.86 -14.53 -13.60
CA GLU A 199 -14.51 -14.30 -12.20
C GLU A 199 -13.44 -13.19 -12.16
N HIS A 200 -13.77 -12.08 -11.50
CA HIS A 200 -13.01 -10.85 -11.70
C HIS A 200 -11.58 -11.02 -11.16
N PRO A 201 -10.53 -10.91 -12.00
CA PRO A 201 -9.17 -10.79 -11.49
C PRO A 201 -9.10 -9.61 -10.53
N LYS A 202 -8.64 -9.88 -9.31
CA LYS A 202 -8.56 -8.88 -8.23
C LYS A 202 -7.45 -7.87 -8.49
N GLU A 203 -6.47 -8.24 -9.30
CA GLU A 203 -5.30 -7.43 -9.57
C GLU A 203 -4.69 -7.73 -10.95
N LEU A 204 -4.09 -6.72 -11.57
CA LEU A 204 -3.33 -6.90 -12.81
C LEU A 204 -1.90 -7.30 -12.47
N LEU A 205 -1.32 -8.24 -13.22
CA LEU A 205 0.11 -8.54 -13.21
C LEU A 205 0.76 -7.81 -14.39
N LEU A 206 1.67 -6.89 -14.09
CA LEU A 206 2.43 -6.15 -15.11
C LEU A 206 3.53 -7.04 -15.67
N VAL A 207 3.54 -7.18 -16.99
CA VAL A 207 4.50 -8.00 -17.73
C VAL A 207 5.25 -7.11 -18.71
N ALA A 208 6.56 -7.28 -18.81
CA ALA A 208 7.37 -6.61 -19.82
C ALA A 208 7.22 -7.27 -21.21
N GLU A 209 7.63 -6.59 -22.27
CA GLU A 209 7.48 -7.07 -23.66
C GLU A 209 8.21 -8.40 -23.92
N ASN A 210 9.27 -8.69 -23.16
CA ASN A 210 10.02 -9.94 -23.19
C ASN A 210 9.39 -11.06 -22.35
N ASN A 211 8.12 -10.92 -21.95
CA ASN A 211 7.37 -11.88 -21.13
C ASN A 211 7.89 -12.08 -19.69
N THR A 212 8.71 -11.18 -19.16
CA THR A 212 9.09 -11.21 -17.74
C THR A 212 8.04 -10.51 -16.87
N CYS A 213 7.60 -11.16 -15.81
CA CYS A 213 6.69 -10.61 -14.80
C CYS A 213 7.41 -9.62 -13.91
N LEU A 214 6.86 -8.41 -13.81
CA LEU A 214 7.42 -7.31 -13.01
C LEU A 214 6.78 -7.30 -11.62
N GLU A 215 5.62 -6.65 -11.50
CA GLU A 215 4.89 -6.46 -10.25
C GLU A 215 3.38 -6.51 -10.50
N GLY A 216 2.58 -6.68 -9.44
CA GLY A 216 1.15 -6.41 -9.51
C GLY A 216 0.86 -4.91 -9.58
N SER A 217 -0.37 -4.53 -9.93
CA SER A 217 -0.74 -3.11 -10.03
C SER A 217 -0.61 -2.33 -8.72
N THR A 218 -0.60 -3.03 -7.57
CA THR A 218 -0.43 -2.45 -6.24
C THR A 218 0.47 -3.27 -5.30
N THR A 219 1.10 -4.32 -5.82
CA THR A 219 1.82 -5.34 -5.04
C THR A 219 3.10 -5.76 -5.73
N ASN A 220 4.10 -6.22 -4.98
CA ASN A 220 5.23 -6.94 -5.59
C ASN A 220 4.85 -8.40 -5.85
N PHE A 221 5.49 -9.02 -6.83
CA PHE A 221 5.19 -10.37 -7.31
C PHE A 221 6.35 -11.33 -7.05
N PHE A 222 6.04 -12.52 -6.56
CA PHE A 222 7.02 -13.55 -6.20
C PHE A 222 6.55 -14.92 -6.69
N VAL A 223 7.52 -15.74 -7.09
CA VAL A 223 7.30 -17.11 -7.57
C VAL A 223 8.25 -18.05 -6.84
N VAL A 224 7.70 -19.13 -6.29
CA VAL A 224 8.46 -20.28 -5.77
C VAL A 224 8.62 -21.29 -6.90
N TYR A 225 9.86 -21.63 -7.25
CA TYR A 225 10.20 -22.57 -8.30
C TYR A 225 10.34 -23.99 -7.77
N SER A 226 10.03 -24.98 -8.61
CA SER A 226 10.12 -26.41 -8.28
C SER A 226 11.52 -26.87 -7.86
N GLN A 227 12.54 -26.14 -8.30
CA GLN A 227 13.95 -26.38 -7.98
C GLN A 227 14.37 -25.83 -6.61
N GLY A 228 13.46 -25.25 -5.83
CA GLY A 228 13.72 -24.86 -4.43
C GLY A 228 14.33 -23.47 -4.26
N TYR A 229 13.85 -22.48 -5.00
CA TYR A 229 14.21 -21.07 -4.82
C TYR A 229 13.02 -20.15 -5.12
N VAL A 230 13.14 -18.89 -4.72
CA VAL A 230 12.15 -17.83 -4.97
C VAL A 230 12.73 -16.83 -5.96
N LYS A 231 11.95 -16.38 -6.94
CA LYS A 231 12.29 -15.27 -7.83
C LYS A 231 11.34 -14.10 -7.65
N THR A 232 11.88 -12.89 -7.81
CA THR A 232 11.13 -11.62 -7.91
C THR A 232 11.90 -10.66 -8.80
N ALA A 233 11.21 -9.68 -9.38
CA ALA A 233 11.87 -8.65 -10.19
C ALA A 233 12.74 -7.74 -9.31
N GLY A 234 14.03 -7.62 -9.64
CA GLY A 234 14.95 -6.68 -8.98
C GLY A 234 14.94 -5.27 -9.58
N ASN A 235 14.49 -5.13 -10.83
CA ASN A 235 14.49 -3.89 -11.60
C ASN A 235 13.15 -3.66 -12.28
N GLY A 236 12.86 -2.42 -12.68
CA GLY A 236 11.62 -2.09 -13.38
C GLY A 236 10.36 -2.16 -12.50
N VAL A 237 10.52 -2.23 -11.18
CA VAL A 237 9.44 -2.34 -10.19
C VAL A 237 9.63 -1.37 -9.04
N LEU A 238 8.59 -1.21 -8.21
CA LEU A 238 8.69 -0.48 -6.95
C LEU A 238 9.34 -1.35 -5.87
N GLY A 239 10.37 -0.85 -5.20
CA GLY A 239 10.95 -1.48 -4.01
C GLY A 239 9.98 -1.44 -2.81
N GLY A 240 8.99 -2.33 -2.77
CA GLY A 240 7.94 -2.32 -1.76
C GLY A 240 8.46 -2.65 -0.36
N ILE A 241 7.94 -1.95 0.65
CA ILE A 241 8.36 -2.15 2.05
C ILE A 241 8.05 -3.57 2.54
N ALA A 242 6.88 -4.12 2.18
CA ALA A 242 6.55 -5.51 2.50
C ALA A 242 7.47 -6.52 1.78
N ALA A 243 7.90 -6.23 0.55
CA ALA A 243 8.88 -7.04 -0.17
C ALA A 243 10.26 -7.05 0.52
N GLN A 244 10.69 -5.93 1.12
CA GLN A 244 11.91 -5.90 1.94
C GLN A 244 11.80 -6.82 3.17
N PHE A 245 10.60 -6.97 3.75
CA PHE A 245 10.37 -7.94 4.82
C PHE A 245 10.34 -9.37 4.27
N VAL A 246 9.82 -9.62 3.06
CA VAL A 246 9.91 -10.93 2.39
C VAL A 246 11.36 -11.34 2.19
N GLU A 247 12.22 -10.45 1.71
CA GLU A 247 13.67 -10.68 1.59
C GLU A 247 14.28 -11.11 2.93
N LYS A 248 14.04 -10.33 3.98
CA LYS A 248 14.54 -10.65 5.33
C LYS A 248 13.98 -11.97 5.85
N ALA A 249 12.71 -12.27 5.57
CA ALA A 249 12.09 -13.53 5.93
C ALA A 249 12.74 -14.72 5.21
N CYS A 250 12.96 -14.62 3.89
CA CYS A 250 13.66 -15.64 3.12
C CYS A 250 15.07 -15.89 3.66
N GLN A 251 15.82 -14.84 3.99
CA GLN A 251 17.14 -14.96 4.59
C GLN A 251 17.10 -15.75 5.91
N LEU A 252 16.18 -15.39 6.82
CA LEU A 252 16.03 -16.04 8.13
C LEU A 252 15.50 -17.47 8.05
N LEU A 253 14.75 -17.80 6.99
CA LEU A 253 14.21 -19.13 6.72
C LEU A 253 15.16 -19.99 5.87
N HIS A 254 16.33 -19.47 5.49
CA HIS A 254 17.27 -20.10 4.58
C HIS A 254 16.64 -20.50 3.22
N ILE A 255 15.75 -19.65 2.71
CA ILE A 255 15.11 -19.77 1.40
C ILE A 255 15.93 -18.93 0.38
N PRO A 256 16.49 -19.54 -0.68
CA PRO A 256 17.21 -18.79 -1.71
C PRO A 256 16.28 -17.82 -2.44
N LEU A 257 16.59 -16.52 -2.42
CA LEU A 257 15.86 -15.48 -3.13
C LEU A 257 16.74 -14.91 -4.26
N LEU A 258 16.22 -14.89 -5.47
CA LEU A 258 16.88 -14.39 -6.67
C LEU A 258 16.15 -13.14 -7.19
N TYR A 259 16.91 -12.09 -7.48
CA TYR A 259 16.42 -10.82 -8.03
C TYR A 259 16.40 -10.83 -9.56
N ASP A 260 15.80 -11.87 -10.10
CA ASP A 260 15.62 -12.10 -11.53
C ASP A 260 14.12 -12.25 -11.81
N ALA A 261 13.59 -11.43 -12.72
CA ALA A 261 12.16 -11.35 -12.96
C ALA A 261 11.63 -12.69 -13.51
N PRO A 262 10.59 -13.30 -12.91
CA PRO A 262 10.05 -14.58 -13.39
C PRO A 262 9.54 -14.47 -14.83
N GLY A 263 9.95 -15.38 -15.73
CA GLY A 263 9.46 -15.43 -17.11
C GLY A 263 8.17 -16.22 -17.25
N LEU A 264 7.19 -15.74 -18.01
CA LEU A 264 5.96 -16.50 -18.30
C LEU A 264 6.22 -17.80 -19.06
N HIS A 265 7.36 -17.91 -19.75
CA HIS A 265 7.79 -19.15 -20.43
C HIS A 265 8.10 -20.28 -19.44
N ASP A 266 8.48 -19.95 -18.21
CA ASP A 266 8.87 -20.90 -17.17
C ASP A 266 7.68 -21.27 -16.26
N ILE A 267 6.45 -20.90 -16.64
CA ILE A 267 5.28 -20.99 -15.74
C ILE A 267 4.96 -22.42 -15.28
N GLU A 268 5.36 -23.44 -16.06
CA GLU A 268 5.20 -24.84 -15.68
C GLU A 268 6.15 -25.26 -14.55
N ASP A 269 7.25 -24.52 -14.33
CA ASP A 269 8.18 -24.74 -13.21
C ASP A 269 7.72 -24.06 -11.92
N TRP A 270 6.68 -23.22 -11.97
CA TRP A 270 6.18 -22.46 -10.82
C TRP A 270 5.35 -23.36 -9.90
N LYS A 271 5.80 -23.52 -8.64
CA LYS A 271 5.08 -24.29 -7.61
C LYS A 271 4.07 -23.44 -6.87
N GLU A 272 4.48 -22.24 -6.49
CA GLU A 272 3.66 -21.33 -5.70
C GLU A 272 3.87 -19.92 -6.22
N VAL A 273 2.82 -19.11 -6.12
CA VAL A 273 2.87 -17.71 -6.52
C VAL A 273 2.24 -16.89 -5.41
N PHE A 274 2.86 -15.78 -5.06
CA PHE A 274 2.30 -14.86 -4.08
C PHE A 274 2.60 -13.40 -4.43
N ILE A 275 1.76 -12.53 -3.89
CA ILE A 275 1.91 -11.08 -3.99
C ILE A 275 2.02 -10.45 -2.61
N THR A 276 2.63 -9.28 -2.52
CA THR A 276 2.87 -8.60 -1.23
C THR A 276 2.68 -7.09 -1.31
N ASN A 277 2.07 -6.52 -0.27
CA ASN A 277 2.12 -5.10 0.06
C ASN A 277 1.91 -4.91 1.58
N CYS A 278 1.97 -3.67 2.06
CA CYS A 278 1.89 -3.38 3.50
C CYS A 278 0.52 -3.73 4.15
N ILE A 279 -0.56 -3.88 3.37
CA ILE A 279 -1.90 -4.20 3.89
C ILE A 279 -2.12 -5.72 3.88
N LYS A 280 -1.87 -6.35 2.72
CA LYS A 280 -2.05 -7.77 2.43
C LYS A 280 -1.00 -8.66 3.10
N VAL A 281 0.17 -8.08 3.38
CA VAL A 281 1.35 -8.77 3.88
C VAL A 281 1.89 -9.74 2.82
N VAL A 282 1.52 -11.02 2.82
CA VAL A 282 1.84 -11.98 1.76
C VAL A 282 0.58 -12.78 1.43
N GLU A 283 0.09 -12.69 0.20
CA GLU A 283 -1.14 -13.39 -0.22
C GLU A 283 -0.91 -14.36 -1.38
N PRO A 284 -1.44 -15.59 -1.26
CA PRO A 284 -1.32 -16.60 -2.30
C PRO A 284 -2.12 -16.20 -3.55
N VAL A 285 -1.52 -16.43 -4.71
CA VAL A 285 -2.17 -16.30 -6.02
C VAL A 285 -2.67 -17.67 -6.43
N GLN A 286 -3.99 -17.80 -6.56
CA GLN A 286 -4.66 -19.04 -6.96
C GLN A 286 -4.56 -19.27 -8.46
N SER A 287 -4.65 -18.21 -9.26
CA SER A 287 -4.52 -18.36 -10.71
C SER A 287 -4.08 -17.10 -11.42
N ILE A 288 -3.53 -17.29 -12.62
CA ILE A 288 -3.08 -16.23 -13.52
C ILE A 288 -3.70 -16.46 -14.89
N TYR A 289 -4.34 -15.43 -15.43
CA TYR A 289 -4.74 -15.38 -16.83
C TYR A 289 -3.59 -14.85 -17.69
N LEU A 290 -3.09 -15.70 -18.59
CA LEU A 290 -2.02 -15.36 -19.52
C LEU A 290 -2.46 -14.37 -20.60
N PRO A 291 -1.54 -13.57 -21.15
CA PRO A 291 -1.85 -12.65 -22.24
C PRO A 291 -2.30 -13.42 -23.49
N SER A 292 -3.06 -12.75 -24.37
CA SER A 292 -3.59 -13.34 -25.60
C SER A 292 -2.50 -13.88 -26.54
N THR A 293 -1.32 -13.26 -26.52
CA THR A 293 -0.13 -13.71 -27.26
C THR A 293 0.39 -15.08 -26.80
N MET A 294 -0.01 -15.55 -25.62
CA MET A 294 0.34 -16.85 -25.02
C MET A 294 -0.89 -17.76 -24.87
N GLN A 295 -1.75 -17.78 -25.90
CA GLN A 295 -2.91 -18.68 -26.00
C GLN A 295 -4.03 -18.42 -24.96
N GLN A 296 -4.01 -17.28 -24.27
CA GLN A 296 -5.05 -16.79 -23.34
C GLN A 296 -5.64 -17.85 -22.41
N ARG A 297 -4.78 -18.65 -21.75
CA ARG A 297 -5.21 -19.68 -20.78
C ARG A 297 -5.09 -19.19 -19.34
N GLN A 298 -5.83 -19.85 -18.45
CA GLN A 298 -5.70 -19.72 -17.00
C GLN A 298 -4.77 -20.80 -16.47
N VAL A 299 -3.79 -20.41 -15.66
CA VAL A 299 -2.92 -21.33 -14.91
C VAL A 299 -3.32 -21.29 -13.45
N ASN A 300 -3.53 -22.46 -12.84
CA ASN A 300 -3.99 -22.59 -11.46
C ASN A 300 -2.88 -23.13 -10.57
N PHE A 301 -2.80 -22.62 -9.34
CA PHE A 301 -1.83 -23.00 -8.33
C PHE A 301 -2.56 -23.57 -7.11
N SER A 302 -2.04 -24.70 -6.58
CA SER A 302 -2.49 -25.27 -5.32
C SER A 302 -1.44 -24.95 -4.26
N ILE A 303 -1.78 -24.05 -3.33
CA ILE A 303 -0.84 -23.52 -2.33
C ILE A 303 -1.25 -24.03 -0.94
N PRO A 304 -0.75 -25.19 -0.49
CA PRO A 304 -1.14 -25.76 0.79
C PRO A 304 -0.63 -24.92 1.97
N HIS A 305 -1.28 -24.99 3.14
CA HIS A 305 -0.94 -24.18 4.32
C HIS A 305 0.48 -24.41 4.88
N TYR A 306 1.14 -25.52 4.53
CA TYR A 306 2.52 -25.82 4.92
C TYR A 306 3.59 -25.33 3.93
N SER A 307 3.17 -24.65 2.86
CA SER A 307 4.01 -24.16 1.75
C SER A 307 4.96 -23.03 2.17
N TRP A 308 5.90 -22.69 1.27
CA TRP A 308 6.83 -21.58 1.52
C TRP A 308 6.12 -20.24 1.62
N THR A 309 5.09 -20.02 0.81
CA THR A 309 4.25 -18.82 0.83
C THR A 309 3.73 -18.52 2.24
N TRP A 310 3.20 -19.53 2.94
CA TRP A 310 2.69 -19.36 4.30
C TRP A 310 3.78 -19.19 5.35
N LYS A 311 4.88 -19.94 5.25
CA LYS A 311 6.04 -19.77 6.16
C LYS A 311 6.64 -18.37 6.05
N ILE A 312 6.77 -17.86 4.82
CA ILE A 312 7.23 -16.49 4.54
C ILE A 312 6.23 -15.51 5.13
N ARG A 313 4.92 -15.69 4.90
CA ARG A 313 3.88 -14.81 5.47
C ARG A 313 4.00 -14.65 6.98
N GLU A 314 4.06 -15.75 7.72
CA GLU A 314 4.16 -15.74 9.18
C GLU A 314 5.41 -14.98 9.65
N LYS A 315 6.55 -15.24 9.01
CA LYS A 315 7.81 -14.54 9.34
C LYS A 315 7.74 -13.05 8.99
N VAL A 316 7.10 -12.67 7.89
CA VAL A 316 6.90 -11.26 7.51
C VAL A 316 6.01 -10.55 8.54
N LEU A 317 4.92 -11.18 8.99
CA LEU A 317 4.04 -10.63 10.05
C LEU A 317 4.83 -10.36 11.33
N GLU A 318 5.62 -11.34 11.79
CA GLU A 318 6.50 -11.20 12.96
C GLU A 318 7.46 -10.02 12.81
N LEU A 319 8.15 -9.91 11.67
CA LEU A 319 9.10 -8.83 11.40
C LEU A 319 8.43 -7.46 11.33
N MET A 320 7.27 -7.35 10.68
CA MET A 320 6.51 -6.10 10.58
C MET A 320 6.03 -5.64 11.96
N LEU A 321 5.52 -6.55 12.79
CA LEU A 321 5.08 -6.24 14.16
C LEU A 321 6.24 -5.92 15.11
N GLY A 322 7.45 -6.42 14.81
CA GLY A 322 8.68 -6.07 15.52
C GLY A 322 9.23 -4.69 15.17
N GLU A 323 8.90 -4.12 14.01
CA GLU A 323 9.38 -2.81 13.55
C GLU A 323 8.26 -1.77 13.63
N THR A 324 8.06 -1.19 14.82
CA THR A 324 7.01 -0.16 15.06
C THR A 324 7.60 1.12 15.63
N TYR A 325 7.07 2.28 15.23
CA TYR A 325 7.40 3.58 15.82
C TYR A 325 6.18 4.13 16.56
N ASP A 326 6.35 4.47 17.84
CA ASP A 326 5.32 5.18 18.60
C ASP A 326 5.21 6.61 18.07
N VAL A 327 4.12 6.88 17.35
CA VAL A 327 3.92 8.21 16.81
C VAL A 327 3.59 9.22 17.89
N TYR A 328 3.49 8.89 19.17
CA TYR A 328 3.20 9.81 20.27
C TYR A 328 4.34 9.95 21.29
N SER A 329 5.45 9.22 21.14
CA SER A 329 6.55 9.19 22.12
C SER A 329 7.38 10.46 22.21
N ASP A 330 7.43 11.27 21.14
CA ASP A 330 8.20 12.51 21.14
C ASP A 330 7.48 13.55 22.02
N ALA A 331 8.14 13.85 23.13
CA ALA A 331 7.67 14.57 24.29
C ALA A 331 7.32 16.04 23.99
N ASP A 332 6.09 16.30 23.55
CA ASP A 332 5.36 17.55 23.84
C ASP A 332 3.83 17.42 23.63
N THR A 333 3.39 16.37 22.95
CA THR A 333 1.96 16.11 22.67
C THR A 333 1.22 15.34 23.76
N PHE A 334 1.90 14.54 24.59
CA PHE A 334 1.24 13.80 25.68
C PHE A 334 0.62 14.78 26.70
N GLY A 335 1.33 15.87 27.03
CA GLY A 335 0.80 16.93 27.88
C GLY A 335 -0.39 17.69 27.29
N ARG A 336 -0.47 17.86 25.96
CA ARG A 336 -1.64 18.48 25.30
C ARG A 336 -2.81 17.52 25.18
N LYS A 337 -2.60 16.24 24.85
CA LYS A 337 -3.68 15.23 24.79
C LYS A 337 -4.21 14.89 26.18
N GLN A 338 -3.38 14.75 27.21
CA GLN A 338 -3.86 14.53 28.58
C GLN A 338 -4.70 15.73 29.05
N ARG A 339 -4.28 16.97 28.74
CA ARG A 339 -5.04 18.17 29.08
C ARG A 339 -6.36 18.29 28.29
N LEU A 340 -6.35 18.03 26.99
CA LEU A 340 -7.57 18.07 26.17
C LEU A 340 -8.53 16.92 26.49
N TRP A 341 -8.00 15.73 26.81
CA TRP A 341 -8.78 14.58 27.26
C TRP A 341 -9.40 14.81 28.64
N ASN A 342 -8.61 15.33 29.60
CA ASN A 342 -9.12 15.70 30.93
C ASN A 342 -10.14 16.85 30.85
N HIS A 343 -9.93 17.83 29.97
CA HIS A 343 -10.88 18.91 29.74
C HIS A 343 -12.18 18.41 29.09
N PHE A 344 -12.08 17.49 28.12
CA PHE A 344 -13.25 16.84 27.52
C PHE A 344 -14.05 16.02 28.55
N LEU A 345 -13.38 15.29 29.46
CA LEU A 345 -14.04 14.57 30.54
C LEU A 345 -14.69 15.50 31.57
N GLN A 346 -14.10 16.67 31.85
CA GLN A 346 -14.68 17.69 32.74
C GLN A 346 -15.89 18.42 32.13
N LEU A 347 -16.01 18.48 30.80
CA LEU A 347 -17.18 19.05 30.11
C LEU A 347 -18.35 18.05 30.03
N GLN A 348 -18.16 16.80 30.47
CA GLN A 348 -19.20 15.75 30.52
C GLN A 348 -19.64 15.39 31.94
N SER A 349 -19.09 16.04 32.96
CA SER A 349 -19.55 16.05 34.36
C SER A 349 -20.25 17.36 34.66
#